data_AF-A0A939RFT0-F1
#
_entry.id   AF-A0A939RFT0-F1
#
_cell.length_a   1.000
_cell.length_b   1.000
_cell.length_c   1.000
_cell.angle_alpha   90.00
_cell.angle_beta   90.00
_cell.angle_gamma   90.00
#
_symmetry.space_group_name_H-M   'P 1'
#
loop_
_entity.id
_entity.type
_entity.pdbx_description
1 polymer ?
#
loop_
_entity_poly.entity_id
_entity_poly.type
_entity_poly.pdbx_seq_one_letter_code
_entity_poly.pdbx_strand_id
1 'polypeptide(L)'
;PLIFTHQGAPWIDVMPHDLRLPFKMTYKQYKDACRPISENWVRDFFVPGSEDDMIDSTYFEEQFKSAIDAAEKNNAPLYCGEYGVIELAENKDVIEWFKTINEVFTKYNIGRAAWSYRRMDFGISDSRLDSVRDELLKYL
;
A
#
# COMPACT_ATOMS: atom_id res chain seq x y z
N PRO A 1 3.52 -0.63 -2.13
CA PRO A 1 3.89 -0.11 -3.47
C PRO A 1 3.42 1.33 -3.68
N LEU A 2 4.35 2.30 -3.79
CA LEU A 2 4.05 3.73 -3.96
C LEU A 2 3.19 4.02 -5.20
N ILE A 3 3.54 3.42 -6.34
CA ILE A 3 2.83 3.67 -7.61
C ILE A 3 1.37 3.24 -7.58
N PHE A 4 0.99 2.29 -6.72
CA PHE A 4 -0.40 1.91 -6.52
C PHE A 4 -1.11 2.87 -5.56
N THR A 5 -0.51 3.14 -4.40
CA THR A 5 -1.14 3.95 -3.35
C THR A 5 -1.28 5.42 -3.73
N HIS A 6 -0.51 5.88 -4.73
CA HIS A 6 -0.49 7.27 -5.23
C HIS A 6 -0.69 7.36 -6.75
N GLN A 7 -1.29 6.34 -7.37
CA GLN A 7 -1.57 6.36 -8.82
C GLN A 7 -2.32 7.63 -9.22
N GLY A 8 -1.80 8.39 -10.19
CA GLY A 8 -2.41 9.63 -10.66
C GLY A 8 -2.31 10.85 -9.72
N ALA A 9 -1.57 10.75 -8.60
CA ALA A 9 -1.42 11.82 -7.62
C ALA A 9 -0.81 13.09 -8.24
N PRO A 10 -1.50 14.25 -8.22
CA PRO A 10 -1.03 15.45 -8.90
C PRO A 10 0.15 16.16 -8.22
N TRP A 11 0.44 15.83 -6.96
CA TRP A 11 1.56 16.40 -6.20
C TRP A 11 2.87 15.62 -6.35
N ILE A 12 2.90 14.57 -7.17
CA ILE A 12 4.11 13.81 -7.47
C ILE A 12 4.54 14.17 -8.90
N ASP A 13 5.60 14.97 -9.03
CA ASP A 13 6.03 15.61 -10.29
C ASP A 13 6.17 14.66 -11.50
N VAL A 14 6.60 13.42 -11.25
CA VAL A 14 6.83 12.42 -12.31
C VAL A 14 5.63 11.50 -12.54
N MET A 15 4.58 11.57 -11.72
CA MET A 15 3.45 10.65 -11.76
C MET A 15 2.50 10.98 -12.93
N PRO A 16 2.23 10.03 -13.85
CA PRO A 16 1.21 10.24 -14.87
C PRO A 16 -0.18 10.37 -14.23
N HIS A 17 -0.88 11.47 -14.48
CA HIS A 17 -2.19 11.75 -13.86
C HIS A 17 -3.29 10.72 -14.25
N ASP A 18 -3.15 10.11 -15.41
CA ASP A 18 -4.04 9.09 -15.95
C ASP A 18 -3.65 7.65 -15.57
N LEU A 19 -2.57 7.47 -14.79
CA LEU A 19 -2.14 6.14 -14.34
C LEU A 19 -3.24 5.48 -13.50
N ARG A 20 -3.69 4.29 -13.94
CA ARG A 20 -4.59 3.43 -13.18
C ARG A 20 -4.04 2.01 -13.15
N LEU A 21 -3.88 1.45 -11.94
CA LEU A 21 -3.25 0.15 -11.71
C LEU A 21 -4.06 -0.66 -10.70
N PRO A 22 -4.37 -1.94 -11.01
CA PRO A 22 -4.93 -2.84 -10.02
C PRO A 22 -3.89 -3.17 -8.94
N PHE A 23 -4.34 -3.56 -7.75
CA PHE A 23 -3.42 -3.94 -6.69
C PHE A 23 -2.81 -5.33 -6.96
N LYS A 24 -3.63 -6.30 -7.35
CA LYS A 24 -3.16 -7.67 -7.61
C LYS A 24 -2.49 -7.74 -8.98
N MET A 25 -1.18 -7.62 -8.97
CA MET A 25 -0.29 -7.79 -10.11
C MET A 25 0.93 -8.60 -9.66
N THR A 26 1.67 -9.15 -10.62
CA THR A 26 2.97 -9.76 -10.33
C THR A 26 4.00 -8.69 -10.00
N TYR A 27 5.08 -9.07 -9.31
CA TYR A 27 6.19 -8.15 -9.05
C TYR A 27 6.80 -7.60 -10.34
N LYS A 28 6.90 -8.41 -11.40
CA LYS A 28 7.33 -7.99 -12.73
C LYS A 28 6.44 -6.89 -13.30
N GLN A 29 5.12 -7.09 -13.23
CA GLN A 29 4.16 -6.11 -13.72
C GLN A 29 4.26 -4.78 -12.96
N TYR A 30 4.46 -4.81 -11.65
CA TYR A 30 4.73 -3.61 -10.86
C TYR A 30 6.03 -2.90 -11.28
N LYS A 31 7.12 -3.64 -11.46
CA LYS A 31 8.40 -3.08 -11.93
C LYS A 31 8.28 -2.45 -13.32
N ASP A 32 7.58 -3.13 -14.23
CA ASP A 32 7.35 -2.63 -15.58
C ASP A 32 6.48 -1.37 -15.57
N ALA A 33 5.52 -1.25 -14.65
CA ALA A 33 4.72 -0.04 -14.43
C ALA A 33 5.53 1.12 -13.80
N CYS A 34 6.48 0.82 -12.91
CA CYS A 34 7.39 1.83 -12.33
C CYS A 34 8.39 2.39 -13.36
N ARG A 35 8.84 1.56 -14.32
CA ARG A 35 9.94 1.84 -15.24
C ARG A 35 9.82 3.15 -16.04
N PRO A 36 8.68 3.46 -16.67
CA PRO A 36 8.53 4.72 -17.40
C PRO A 36 8.42 5.95 -16.47
N ILE A 37 8.21 5.76 -15.16
CA ILE A 37 7.94 6.83 -14.21
C ILE A 37 9.22 7.26 -13.48
N SER A 38 9.99 6.30 -12.96
CA SER A 38 11.22 6.59 -12.22
C SER A 38 12.14 5.37 -12.12
N GLU A 39 13.40 5.54 -12.55
CA GLU A 39 14.43 4.52 -12.38
C GLU A 39 14.71 4.21 -10.90
N ASN A 40 14.66 5.23 -10.04
CA ASN A 40 14.85 5.04 -8.59
C ASN A 40 13.76 4.14 -8.01
N TRP A 41 12.50 4.31 -8.42
CA TRP A 41 11.42 3.47 -7.91
C TRP A 41 11.50 2.04 -8.42
N VAL A 42 12.04 1.80 -9.62
CA VAL A 42 12.33 0.43 -10.07
C VAL A 42 13.44 -0.19 -9.22
N ARG A 43 14.52 0.56 -8.97
CA ARG A 43 15.67 0.08 -8.18
C ARG A 43 15.27 -0.25 -6.75
N ASP A 44 14.43 0.59 -6.15
CA ASP A 44 14.03 0.46 -4.75
C ASP A 44 12.82 -0.49 -4.60
N PHE A 45 12.23 -0.97 -5.70
CA PHE A 45 11.16 -1.96 -5.68
C PHE A 45 11.70 -3.36 -5.38
N PHE A 46 11.48 -3.79 -4.15
CA PHE A 46 11.87 -5.10 -3.66
C PHE A 46 10.92 -6.21 -4.16
N VAL A 47 11.48 -7.40 -4.42
CA VAL A 47 10.78 -8.61 -4.89
C VAL A 47 11.09 -9.75 -3.91
N PRO A 48 10.17 -10.11 -2.99
CA PRO A 48 10.30 -11.33 -2.21
C PRO A 48 9.94 -12.53 -3.09
N GLY A 49 10.95 -13.21 -3.63
CA GLY A 49 10.76 -14.41 -4.44
C GLY A 49 10.89 -14.18 -5.94
N SER A 50 10.02 -14.81 -6.72
CA SER A 50 10.04 -14.74 -8.18
C SER A 50 9.36 -13.45 -8.68
N GLU A 51 9.84 -12.88 -9.80
CA GLU A 51 9.17 -11.73 -10.40
C GLU A 51 7.76 -12.07 -10.94
N ASP A 52 7.48 -13.35 -11.18
CA ASP A 52 6.17 -13.83 -11.62
C ASP A 52 5.18 -14.07 -10.47
N ASP A 53 5.64 -13.98 -9.22
CA ASP A 53 4.77 -14.11 -8.04
C ASP A 53 3.85 -12.88 -7.92
N MET A 54 2.62 -13.14 -7.48
CA MET A 54 1.63 -12.10 -7.21
C MET A 54 1.96 -11.36 -5.91
N ILE A 55 1.70 -10.05 -5.87
CA ILE A 55 1.85 -9.30 -4.62
C ILE A 55 0.92 -9.84 -3.52
N ASP A 56 1.48 -10.07 -2.34
CA ASP A 56 0.80 -10.57 -1.15
C ASP A 56 1.36 -9.91 0.12
N SER A 57 1.06 -10.46 1.30
CA SER A 57 1.50 -9.90 2.59
C SER A 57 3.01 -10.00 2.78
N THR A 58 3.70 -10.94 2.12
CA THR A 58 5.17 -11.08 2.17
C THR A 58 5.86 -9.81 1.69
N TYR A 59 5.28 -9.13 0.69
CA TYR A 59 5.77 -7.83 0.26
C TYR A 59 5.82 -6.80 1.41
N PHE A 60 4.74 -6.68 2.17
CA PHE A 60 4.69 -5.71 3.28
C PHE A 60 5.57 -6.14 4.45
N GLU A 61 5.62 -7.45 4.75
CA GLU A 61 6.48 -7.99 5.80
C GLU A 61 7.96 -7.65 5.56
N GLU A 62 8.42 -7.82 4.32
CA GLU A 62 9.80 -7.48 3.95
C GLU A 62 10.04 -5.97 3.92
N GLN A 63 9.07 -5.16 3.48
CA GLN A 63 9.16 -3.71 3.58
C GLN A 63 9.24 -3.20 5.03
N PHE A 64 8.56 -3.88 5.95
CA PHE A 64 8.54 -3.51 7.37
C PHE A 64 9.65 -4.14 8.18
N LYS A 65 10.41 -5.08 7.58
CA LYS A 65 11.39 -5.93 8.26
C LYS A 65 12.36 -5.15 9.14
N SER A 66 12.95 -4.06 8.63
CA SER A 66 13.91 -3.26 9.39
C SER A 66 13.30 -2.63 10.64
N ALA A 67 12.04 -2.19 10.58
CA ALA A 67 11.32 -1.61 11.71
C ALA A 67 10.87 -2.68 12.71
N ILE A 68 10.43 -3.84 12.21
CA ILE A 68 10.08 -5.02 13.03
C ILE A 68 11.31 -5.49 13.82
N ASP A 69 12.42 -5.75 13.13
CA ASP A 69 13.67 -6.22 13.74
C ASP A 69 14.18 -5.21 14.80
N ALA A 70 14.05 -3.90 14.54
CA ALA A 70 14.42 -2.86 15.48
C ALA A 70 13.50 -2.83 16.72
N ALA A 71 12.18 -2.97 16.54
CA ALA A 71 11.22 -3.00 17.64
C ALA A 71 11.46 -4.22 18.56
N GLU A 72 11.68 -5.40 17.98
CA GLU A 72 12.01 -6.63 18.70
C GLU A 72 13.32 -6.49 19.49
N LYS A 73 14.38 -6.03 18.83
CA LYS A 73 15.70 -5.83 19.46
C LYS A 73 15.65 -4.88 20.66
N ASN A 74 14.81 -3.85 20.59
CA ASN A 74 14.71 -2.82 21.63
C ASN A 74 13.57 -3.09 22.64
N ASN A 75 12.83 -4.20 22.49
CA ASN A 75 11.64 -4.48 23.28
C ASN A 75 10.66 -3.29 23.33
N ALA A 76 10.42 -2.68 22.16
CA ALA A 76 9.63 -1.47 22.00
C ALA A 76 8.38 -1.74 21.14
N PRO A 77 7.26 -1.05 21.39
CA PRO A 77 6.10 -1.13 20.51
C PRO A 77 6.40 -0.47 19.15
N LEU A 78 5.82 -1.02 18.09
CA LEU A 78 5.90 -0.46 16.73
C LEU A 78 4.56 0.18 16.35
N TYR A 79 4.62 1.37 15.76
CA TYR A 79 3.44 2.12 15.32
C TYR A 79 3.62 2.67 13.89
N CYS A 80 2.66 2.38 13.02
CA CYS A 80 2.57 2.90 11.66
C CYS A 80 1.66 4.15 11.65
N GLY A 81 2.26 5.33 11.61
CA GLY A 81 1.52 6.59 11.73
C GLY A 81 0.63 6.92 10.53
N GLU A 82 0.97 6.45 9.34
CA GLU A 82 0.22 6.72 8.12
C GLU A 82 0.31 5.53 7.16
N TYR A 83 -0.85 5.11 6.64
CA TYR A 83 -0.97 4.17 5.54
C TYR A 83 -2.33 4.39 4.84
N GLY A 84 -2.41 4.22 3.52
CA GLY A 84 -3.66 4.44 2.80
C GLY A 84 -3.53 4.29 1.29
N VAL A 85 -4.67 4.41 0.60
CA VAL A 85 -4.78 4.31 -0.86
C VAL A 85 -5.54 5.50 -1.42
N ILE A 86 -4.97 6.15 -2.44
CA ILE A 86 -5.55 7.31 -3.11
C ILE A 86 -6.94 7.01 -3.67
N GLU A 87 -7.78 8.05 -3.76
CA GLU A 87 -9.16 7.95 -4.21
C GLU A 87 -9.34 7.56 -5.67
N LEU A 88 -8.27 7.65 -6.45
CA LEU A 88 -8.23 7.30 -7.86
C LEU A 88 -8.17 5.78 -8.11
N ALA A 89 -7.90 4.97 -7.09
CA ALA A 89 -7.90 3.51 -7.18
C ALA A 89 -9.31 2.92 -7.12
N GLU A 90 -9.53 1.80 -7.81
CA GLU A 90 -10.81 1.09 -7.77
C GLU A 90 -11.11 0.50 -6.40
N ASN A 91 -12.37 0.55 -5.96
CA ASN A 91 -12.79 0.10 -4.62
C ASN A 91 -12.37 -1.33 -4.30
N LYS A 92 -12.44 -2.26 -5.27
CA LYS A 92 -12.00 -3.65 -5.07
C LYS A 92 -10.51 -3.75 -4.73
N ASP A 93 -9.68 -2.91 -5.35
CA ASP A 93 -8.23 -2.91 -5.16
C ASP A 93 -7.87 -2.21 -3.85
N VAL A 94 -8.64 -1.19 -3.44
CA VAL A 94 -8.55 -0.60 -2.10
C VAL A 94 -8.77 -1.68 -1.03
N ILE A 95 -9.86 -2.44 -1.10
CA ILE A 95 -10.14 -3.52 -0.13
C ILE A 95 -9.01 -4.54 -0.11
N GLU A 96 -8.59 -5.03 -1.28
CA GLU A 96 -7.56 -6.06 -1.35
C GLU A 96 -6.22 -5.58 -0.80
N TRP A 97 -5.86 -4.30 -1.02
CA TRP A 97 -4.67 -3.70 -0.45
C TRP A 97 -4.75 -3.61 1.08
N PHE A 98 -5.85 -3.09 1.62
CA PHE A 98 -6.06 -2.96 3.07
C PHE A 98 -6.10 -4.32 3.77
N LYS A 99 -6.74 -5.31 3.17
CA LYS A 99 -6.73 -6.70 3.63
C LYS A 99 -5.31 -7.26 3.70
N THR A 100 -4.54 -7.10 2.62
CA THR A 100 -3.19 -7.68 2.50
C THR A 100 -2.21 -7.05 3.49
N ILE A 101 -2.19 -5.71 3.63
CA ILE A 101 -1.31 -5.03 4.59
C ILE A 101 -1.72 -5.32 6.05
N ASN A 102 -3.02 -5.48 6.32
CA ASN A 102 -3.54 -5.80 7.65
C ASN A 102 -3.04 -7.15 8.18
N GLU A 103 -2.77 -8.13 7.31
CA GLU A 103 -2.21 -9.43 7.71
C GLU A 103 -0.88 -9.24 8.47
N VAL A 104 0.00 -8.38 7.95
CA VAL A 104 1.30 -8.09 8.57
C VAL A 104 1.14 -7.31 9.86
N PHE A 105 0.32 -6.25 9.85
CA PHE A 105 0.10 -5.49 11.06
C PHE A 105 -0.50 -6.35 12.21
N THR A 106 -1.41 -7.28 11.89
CA THR A 106 -1.98 -8.20 12.87
C THR A 106 -0.95 -9.20 13.36
N LYS A 107 -0.18 -9.81 12.45
CA LYS A 107 0.88 -10.78 12.77
C LYS A 107 1.92 -10.22 13.73
N TYR A 108 2.29 -8.95 13.56
CA TYR A 108 3.34 -8.29 14.35
C TYR A 108 2.81 -7.35 15.43
N ASN A 109 1.49 -7.33 15.68
CA ASN A 109 0.84 -6.45 16.66
C ASN A 109 1.25 -4.96 16.50
N ILE A 110 1.25 -4.48 15.26
CA ILE A 110 1.66 -3.11 14.91
C ILE A 110 0.44 -2.19 15.04
N GLY A 111 0.50 -1.22 15.95
CA GLY A 111 -0.51 -0.17 16.04
C GLY A 111 -0.46 0.72 14.79
N ARG A 112 -1.59 1.29 14.37
CA ARG A 112 -1.66 2.00 13.08
C ARG A 112 -2.72 3.09 13.04
N ALA A 113 -2.54 4.06 12.16
CA ALA A 113 -3.56 5.05 11.80
C ALA A 113 -3.66 5.20 10.28
N ALA A 114 -4.85 4.95 9.76
CA ALA A 114 -5.09 5.05 8.32
C ALA A 114 -5.22 6.51 7.89
N TRP A 115 -4.51 6.86 6.82
CA TRP A 115 -4.62 8.13 6.13
C TRP A 115 -5.68 8.01 5.03
N SER A 116 -6.79 8.75 5.06
CA SER A 116 -7.22 9.71 6.10
C SER A 116 -8.69 9.48 6.46
N TYR A 117 -9.17 10.08 7.56
CA TYR A 117 -10.60 9.97 7.90
C TYR A 117 -11.50 10.52 6.78
N ARG A 118 -11.17 11.67 6.20
CA ARG A 118 -11.99 12.36 5.19
C ARG A 118 -11.12 13.27 4.31
N ARG A 119 -11.43 13.37 3.01
CA ARG A 119 -10.72 14.21 2.03
C ARG A 119 -9.24 13.84 1.92
N MET A 120 -8.43 14.81 1.50
CA MET A 120 -6.98 14.68 1.28
C MET A 120 -6.64 13.62 0.24
N ASP A 121 -7.56 13.37 -0.70
CA ASP A 121 -7.46 12.35 -1.75
C ASP A 121 -7.40 10.90 -1.23
N PHE A 122 -7.64 10.66 0.07
CA PHE A 122 -7.48 9.35 0.72
C PHE A 122 -8.63 9.04 1.72
N GLY A 123 -9.71 9.82 1.73
CA GLY A 123 -10.71 9.77 2.78
C GLY A 123 -11.49 8.46 2.85
N ILE A 124 -11.42 7.78 4.00
CA ILE A 124 -12.13 6.53 4.30
C ILE A 124 -13.65 6.76 4.45
N SER A 125 -14.04 7.91 5.00
CA SER A 125 -15.45 8.29 5.17
C SER A 125 -16.08 8.92 3.92
N ASP A 126 -15.31 9.10 2.83
CA ASP A 126 -15.83 9.71 1.61
C ASP A 126 -16.77 8.76 0.86
N SER A 127 -17.78 9.32 0.18
CA SER A 127 -18.89 8.58 -0.42
C SER A 127 -18.46 7.57 -1.49
N ARG A 128 -17.29 7.76 -2.11
CA ARG A 128 -16.74 6.81 -3.08
C ARG A 128 -16.62 5.40 -2.50
N LEU A 129 -16.38 5.29 -1.19
CA LEU A 129 -16.22 4.02 -0.49
C LEU A 129 -17.53 3.50 0.12
N ASP A 130 -18.68 4.18 -0.05
CA ASP A 130 -19.97 3.77 0.55
C ASP A 130 -20.31 2.30 0.24
N SER A 131 -20.01 1.84 -0.97
CA SER A 131 -20.32 0.47 -1.41
C SER A 131 -19.43 -0.61 -0.79
N VAL A 132 -18.28 -0.25 -0.21
CA VAL A 132 -17.29 -1.19 0.33
C VAL A 132 -16.85 -0.89 1.76
N ARG A 133 -17.33 0.20 2.37
CA ARG A 133 -16.83 0.70 3.66
C ARG A 133 -16.98 -0.32 4.78
N ASP A 134 -18.12 -1.00 4.86
CA ASP A 134 -18.37 -2.00 5.91
C ASP A 134 -17.38 -3.17 5.85
N GLU A 135 -16.90 -3.51 4.65
CA GLU A 135 -15.84 -4.49 4.48
C GLU A 135 -14.47 -3.90 4.82
N LEU A 136 -14.18 -2.69 4.35
CA LEU A 136 -12.92 -1.98 4.61
C LEU A 136 -12.62 -1.84 6.11
N LEU A 137 -13.65 -1.50 6.91
CA LEU A 137 -13.52 -1.29 8.36
C LEU A 137 -13.06 -2.55 9.12
N LYS A 138 -13.16 -3.74 8.53
CA LYS A 138 -12.66 -4.99 9.13
C LYS A 138 -11.13 -5.11 9.09
N TYR A 139 -10.47 -4.27 8.29
CA TYR A 139 -9.03 -4.30 8.04
C TYR A 139 -8.30 -3.05 8.56
N LEU A 140 -9.00 -2.17 9.29
CA LEU A 140 -8.41 -1.00 9.94
C LEU A 140 -7.92 -1.32 11.35
#